data_AF-M6GI27-F1
#
_entry.id   AF-M6GI27-F1
#
_cell.length_a   1.000
_cell.length_b   1.000
_cell.length_c   1.000
_cell.angle_alpha   90.00
_cell.angle_beta   90.00
_cell.angle_gamma   90.00
#
_symmetry.space_group_name_H-M   'P 1'
#
loop_
_entity.id
_entity.type
_entity.pdbx_description
1 polymer ?
#
loop_
_entity_poly.entity_id
_entity_poly.type
_entity_poly.pdbx_seq_one_letter_code
_entity_poly.pdbx_strand_id
1 'polypeptide(L)'
;MDFYEEILHPTKPNLVKEKGNWVPVQILKESIQVKGEEPREITIQVTSHGPILSKPIQGYTGPVVSLYWIFHHVSVPLLETIYSLGRCSSLTECNTIVSNLTAPGLNVSYADKNGNIAWWSVGRFPIRKKKTNTRKILNGASGEEDVIGYIPFSQNPKLINPPEGIILTANHLPTYELKGYGKPEGYWQESDRGRRIYELLSQKKIGPWTI
;
A
#
# COMPACT_ATOMS: atom_id res chain seq x y z
N MET A 1 -2.07 4.34 -3.50
CA MET A 1 -3.07 4.07 -4.55
C MET A 1 -3.04 5.27 -5.45
N ASP A 2 -3.08 5.07 -6.77
CA ASP A 2 -3.25 6.16 -7.72
C ASP A 2 -4.37 5.80 -8.70
N PHE A 3 -4.99 6.82 -9.27
CA PHE A 3 -5.98 6.67 -10.31
C PHE A 3 -5.39 7.15 -11.63
N TYR A 4 -5.60 6.39 -12.70
CA TYR A 4 -5.13 6.77 -14.03
C TYR A 4 -6.33 6.94 -14.96
N GLU A 5 -6.39 8.04 -15.68
CA GLU A 5 -7.26 8.22 -16.83
C GLU A 5 -6.70 7.41 -18.00
N GLU A 6 -7.52 6.50 -18.51
CA GLU A 6 -7.21 5.59 -19.61
C GLU A 6 -7.92 6.07 -20.88
N ILE A 7 -7.18 6.16 -21.98
CA ILE A 7 -7.76 6.48 -23.29
C ILE A 7 -8.10 5.19 -24.01
N LEU A 8 -9.38 4.89 -24.16
CA LEU A 8 -9.84 3.75 -24.96
C LEU A 8 -9.63 4.02 -26.45
N HIS A 9 -9.35 2.96 -27.21
CA HIS A 9 -9.32 3.08 -28.66
C HIS A 9 -10.75 3.38 -29.19
N PRO A 10 -10.91 4.32 -30.14
CA PRO A 10 -12.23 4.81 -30.56
C PRO A 10 -13.12 3.76 -31.23
N THR A 11 -12.53 2.83 -31.99
CA THR A 11 -13.28 1.81 -32.75
C THR A 11 -12.95 0.35 -32.43
N LYS A 12 -11.77 0.06 -31.87
CA LYS A 12 -11.35 -1.30 -31.51
C LYS A 12 -11.56 -1.51 -30.02
N PRO A 13 -12.47 -2.41 -29.61
CA PRO A 13 -12.68 -2.67 -28.18
C PRO A 13 -11.43 -3.28 -27.55
N ASN A 14 -11.31 -3.15 -26.23
CA ASN A 14 -10.25 -3.77 -25.41
C ASN A 14 -8.82 -3.29 -25.71
N LEU A 15 -8.66 -2.11 -26.31
CA LEU A 15 -7.36 -1.44 -26.45
C LEU A 15 -7.36 -0.13 -25.66
N VAL A 16 -6.24 0.15 -24.99
CA VAL A 16 -5.96 1.43 -24.33
C VAL A 16 -4.71 2.06 -24.92
N LYS A 17 -4.60 3.38 -24.87
CA LYS A 17 -3.38 4.10 -25.23
C LYS A 17 -2.39 4.04 -24.06
N GLU A 18 -1.18 3.57 -24.30
CA GLU A 18 -0.07 3.60 -23.33
C GLU A 18 1.22 3.99 -24.05
N LYS A 19 1.95 4.99 -23.54
CA LYS A 19 3.23 5.46 -24.09
C LYS A 19 3.17 5.72 -25.60
N GLY A 20 2.05 6.26 -26.07
CA GLY A 20 1.78 6.54 -27.49
C GLY A 20 1.27 5.36 -28.33
N ASN A 21 1.26 4.14 -27.82
CA ASN A 21 0.84 2.92 -28.53
C ASN A 21 -0.53 2.43 -28.08
N TRP A 22 -1.24 1.71 -28.95
CA TRP A 22 -2.47 1.01 -28.57
C TRP A 22 -2.10 -0.39 -28.08
N VAL A 23 -2.39 -0.68 -26.81
CA VAL A 23 -2.07 -1.95 -26.16
C VAL A 23 -3.34 -2.67 -25.71
N PRO A 24 -3.39 -4.02 -25.79
CA PRO A 24 -4.54 -4.77 -25.32
C PRO A 24 -4.64 -4.72 -23.80
N VAL A 25 -5.87 -4.62 -23.31
CA VAL A 25 -6.18 -4.83 -21.89
C VAL A 25 -6.37 -6.32 -21.63
N GLN A 26 -6.02 -6.78 -20.43
CA GLN A 26 -6.42 -8.10 -19.96
C GLN A 26 -7.93 -8.11 -19.70
N ILE A 27 -8.59 -9.20 -20.08
CA ILE A 27 -10.03 -9.39 -19.88
C ILE A 27 -10.23 -10.53 -18.89
N LEU A 28 -10.93 -10.23 -17.80
CA LEU A 28 -11.41 -11.22 -16.83
C LEU A 28 -12.93 -11.30 -16.96
N LYS A 29 -13.46 -12.51 -17.07
CA LYS A 29 -14.90 -12.76 -17.10
C LYS A 29 -15.26 -13.53 -15.84
N GLU A 30 -16.23 -13.03 -15.09
CA GLU A 30 -16.67 -13.64 -13.83
C GLU A 30 -18.19 -13.80 -13.83
N SER A 31 -18.65 -14.90 -13.25
CA SER A 31 -20.08 -15.17 -13.05
C SER A 31 -20.42 -15.04 -11.57
N ILE A 32 -21.17 -14.01 -11.22
CA ILE A 32 -21.61 -13.79 -9.84
C ILE A 32 -22.91 -14.54 -9.62
N GLN A 33 -22.86 -15.58 -8.80
CA GLN A 33 -24.04 -16.33 -8.38
C GLN A 33 -24.90 -15.48 -7.45
N VAL A 34 -26.19 -15.30 -7.78
CA VAL A 34 -27.14 -14.51 -6.98
C VAL A 34 -28.20 -15.44 -6.42
N LYS A 35 -28.37 -15.45 -5.10
CA LYS A 35 -29.32 -16.37 -4.43
C LYS A 35 -30.75 -16.10 -4.89
N GLY A 36 -31.37 -17.09 -5.54
CA GLY A 36 -32.75 -17.01 -6.00
C GLY A 36 -32.94 -16.25 -7.31
N GLU A 37 -31.87 -15.87 -8.00
CA GLU A 37 -31.86 -15.21 -9.30
C GLU A 37 -30.90 -15.93 -10.26
N GLU A 38 -30.97 -15.58 -11.53
CA GLU A 38 -29.97 -16.02 -12.50
C GLU A 38 -28.59 -15.37 -12.21
N PRO A 39 -27.47 -16.07 -12.52
CA PRO A 39 -26.13 -15.52 -12.37
C PRO A 39 -25.94 -14.23 -13.18
N ARG A 40 -25.14 -13.32 -12.63
CA ARG A 40 -24.77 -12.06 -13.30
C ARG A 40 -23.35 -12.16 -13.84
N GLU A 41 -23.23 -12.14 -15.15
CA GLU A 41 -21.93 -12.10 -15.83
C GLU A 41 -21.34 -10.68 -15.76
N ILE A 42 -20.08 -10.58 -15.34
CA ILE A 42 -19.31 -9.33 -15.35
C ILE A 42 -18.04 -9.51 -16.18
N THR A 43 -17.65 -8.44 -16.87
CA THR A 43 -16.38 -8.37 -17.60
C THR A 43 -15.54 -7.26 -17.02
N ILE A 44 -14.36 -7.62 -16.50
CA ILE A 44 -13.39 -6.70 -15.92
C ILE A 44 -12.26 -6.52 -16.92
N GLN A 45 -11.98 -5.26 -17.25
CA GLN A 45 -10.84 -4.88 -18.08
C GLN A 45 -9.71 -4.40 -17.18
N VAL A 46 -8.52 -4.94 -17.38
CA VAL A 46 -7.33 -4.63 -16.57
C VAL A 46 -6.25 -4.07 -17.50
N THR A 47 -5.87 -2.82 -17.27
CA THR A 47 -4.76 -2.15 -17.96
C THR A 47 -3.43 -2.45 -17.25
N SER A 48 -2.32 -1.94 -17.78
CA SER A 48 -1.03 -1.96 -17.10
C SER A 48 -1.02 -1.17 -15.78
N HIS A 49 -1.97 -0.26 -15.56
CA HIS A 49 -2.15 0.45 -14.29
C HIS A 49 -3.05 -0.32 -13.32
N GLY A 50 -3.98 -1.13 -13.81
CA GLY A 50 -4.87 -1.98 -13.01
C GLY A 50 -6.29 -2.07 -13.56
N PRO A 51 -7.27 -2.57 -12.78
CA PRO A 51 -8.65 -2.71 -13.24
C PRO A 51 -9.29 -1.34 -13.50
N ILE A 52 -10.05 -1.25 -14.59
CA ILE A 52 -10.90 -0.09 -14.91
C ILE A 52 -12.09 -0.07 -13.95
N LEU A 53 -12.18 0.95 -13.11
CA LEU A 53 -13.22 1.10 -12.09
C LEU A 53 -14.42 1.90 -12.54
N SER A 54 -14.27 2.78 -13.54
CA SER A 54 -15.33 3.71 -13.90
C SER A 54 -16.48 3.07 -14.69
N LYS A 55 -16.21 2.02 -15.48
CA LYS A 55 -17.21 1.39 -16.36
C LYS A 55 -18.40 0.76 -15.62
N PRO A 56 -18.19 0.06 -14.48
CA PRO A 56 -19.31 -0.52 -13.73
C PRO A 56 -20.16 0.52 -12.96
N ILE A 57 -19.72 1.78 -12.86
CA ILE A 57 -20.43 2.81 -12.08
C ILE A 57 -21.59 3.35 -12.90
N GLN A 58 -22.81 2.95 -12.54
CA GLN A 58 -24.03 3.40 -13.21
C GLN A 58 -24.17 4.93 -13.13
N GLY A 59 -24.44 5.58 -14.27
CA GLY A 59 -24.63 7.03 -14.36
C GLY A 59 -23.35 7.85 -14.36
N TYR A 60 -22.17 7.23 -14.26
CA TYR A 60 -20.91 7.94 -14.37
C TYR A 60 -20.61 8.31 -15.84
N THR A 61 -20.41 9.61 -16.10
CA THR A 61 -20.13 10.16 -17.45
C THR A 61 -18.74 10.77 -17.57
N GLY A 62 -17.87 10.56 -16.57
CA GLY A 62 -16.51 11.10 -16.55
C GLY A 62 -15.53 10.27 -17.38
N PRO A 63 -14.22 10.58 -17.28
CA PRO A 63 -13.17 9.84 -17.98
C PRO A 63 -13.11 8.38 -17.56
N VAL A 64 -12.55 7.52 -18.41
CA VAL A 64 -12.32 6.11 -18.05
C VAL A 64 -11.16 6.05 -17.06
N VAL A 65 -11.38 5.48 -15.88
CA VAL A 65 -10.40 5.50 -14.78
C VAL A 65 -10.05 4.08 -14.34
N SER A 66 -8.75 3.79 -14.26
CA SER A 66 -8.19 2.58 -13.66
C SER A 66 -7.59 2.86 -12.29
N LEU A 67 -7.44 1.81 -11.47
CA LEU A 67 -6.84 1.88 -10.14
C LEU A 67 -5.49 1.16 -10.09
N TYR A 68 -4.44 1.95 -9.88
CA TYR A 68 -3.15 1.44 -9.46
C TYR A 68 -3.15 1.20 -7.95
N TRP A 69 -3.12 -0.08 -7.58
CA TRP A 69 -2.97 -0.53 -6.21
C TRP A 69 -1.93 -1.63 -6.13
N ILE A 70 -1.04 -1.56 -5.13
CA ILE A 70 0.10 -2.47 -5.01
C ILE A 70 -0.31 -3.94 -5.05
N PHE A 71 -1.47 -4.31 -4.49
CA PHE A 71 -2.01 -5.67 -4.55
C PHE A 71 -2.16 -6.21 -5.98
N HIS A 72 -2.37 -5.36 -6.98
CA HIS A 72 -2.49 -5.77 -8.38
C HIS A 72 -1.13 -6.03 -9.05
N HIS A 73 -0.04 -5.55 -8.47
CA HIS A 73 1.27 -5.42 -9.14
C HIS A 73 2.38 -6.23 -8.50
N VAL A 74 2.17 -6.77 -7.30
CA VAL A 74 3.19 -7.53 -6.57
C VAL A 74 2.55 -8.70 -5.83
N SER A 75 3.31 -9.78 -5.66
CA SER A 75 2.90 -10.88 -4.77
C SER A 75 2.85 -10.40 -3.33
N VAL A 76 1.81 -10.82 -2.61
CA VAL A 76 1.55 -10.50 -1.21
C VAL A 76 1.37 -11.81 -0.43
N PRO A 77 2.46 -12.43 0.07
CA PRO A 77 2.40 -13.71 0.80
C PRO A 77 1.92 -13.50 2.25
N LEU A 78 0.77 -12.85 2.44
CA LEU A 78 0.28 -12.40 3.75
C LEU A 78 0.13 -13.56 4.74
N LEU A 79 -0.52 -14.65 4.33
CA LEU A 79 -0.77 -15.79 5.21
C LEU A 79 0.52 -16.48 5.65
N GLU A 80 1.43 -16.75 4.70
CA GLU A 80 2.74 -17.35 4.97
C GLU A 80 3.59 -16.45 5.87
N THR A 81 3.54 -15.13 5.63
CA THR A 81 4.31 -14.17 6.42
C THR A 81 3.79 -14.09 7.84
N ILE A 82 2.47 -14.03 8.06
CA ILE A 82 1.87 -14.05 9.40
C ILE A 82 2.19 -15.37 10.11
N TYR A 83 2.08 -16.50 9.41
CA TYR A 83 2.43 -17.83 9.96
C TYR A 83 3.88 -17.90 10.42
N SER A 84 4.79 -17.30 9.64
CA SER A 84 6.22 -17.26 9.91
C SER A 84 6.57 -16.29 11.05
N LEU A 85 5.90 -15.13 11.13
CA LEU A 85 6.04 -14.21 12.25
C LEU A 85 5.63 -14.86 13.57
N GLY A 86 4.62 -15.73 13.57
CA GLY A 86 4.25 -16.52 14.75
C GLY A 86 5.28 -17.56 15.20
N ARG A 87 6.36 -17.76 14.44
CA ARG A 87 7.42 -18.75 14.69
C ARG A 87 8.82 -18.16 14.75
N CYS A 88 8.98 -16.88 14.42
CA CYS A 88 10.28 -16.25 14.44
C CYS A 88 10.84 -16.20 15.87
N SER A 89 12.13 -16.51 16.01
CA SER A 89 12.79 -16.70 17.31
C SER A 89 13.78 -15.59 17.64
N SER A 90 13.96 -14.62 16.74
CA SER A 90 14.85 -13.47 16.95
C SER A 90 14.38 -12.23 16.19
N LEU A 91 14.77 -11.06 16.69
CA LEU A 91 14.52 -9.77 16.04
C LEU A 91 14.99 -9.75 14.58
N THR A 92 16.17 -10.30 14.30
CA THR A 92 16.74 -10.37 12.94
C THR A 92 15.88 -11.24 12.02
N GLU A 93 15.43 -12.39 12.51
CA GLU A 93 14.56 -13.29 11.75
C GLU A 93 13.20 -12.64 11.46
N CYS A 94 12.57 -12.03 12.48
CA CYS A 94 11.31 -11.33 12.31
C CYS A 94 11.44 -10.15 11.34
N ASN A 95 12.56 -9.40 11.36
CA ASN A 95 12.84 -8.34 10.38
C ASN A 95 12.93 -8.89 8.94
N THR A 96 13.55 -10.06 8.75
CA THR A 96 13.63 -10.69 7.43
C THR A 96 12.24 -11.13 6.97
N ILE A 97 11.47 -11.78 7.83
CA ILE A 97 10.12 -12.25 7.50
C ILE A 97 9.20 -11.07 7.17
N VAL A 98 9.22 -10.01 7.99
CA VAL A 98 8.33 -8.87 7.81
C VAL A 98 8.61 -8.10 6.51
N SER A 99 9.83 -8.18 5.98
CA SER A 99 10.21 -7.58 4.70
C SER A 99 9.43 -8.15 3.50
N ASN A 100 8.83 -9.34 3.66
CA ASN A 100 7.99 -9.98 2.63
C ASN A 100 6.58 -9.36 2.55
N LEU A 101 6.14 -8.56 3.54
CA LEU A 101 4.86 -7.85 3.49
C LEU A 101 4.95 -6.63 2.56
N THR A 102 4.61 -6.84 1.30
CA THR A 102 4.62 -5.83 0.24
C THR A 102 3.35 -4.99 0.16
N ALA A 103 2.23 -5.51 0.68
CA ALA A 103 0.96 -4.80 0.90
C ALA A 103 0.10 -5.55 1.95
N PRO A 104 -0.91 -4.91 2.58
CA PRO A 104 -1.11 -3.47 2.59
C PRO A 104 -0.02 -2.75 3.39
N GLY A 105 -0.02 -1.42 3.39
CA GLY A 105 0.80 -0.66 4.32
C GLY A 105 0.33 -0.90 5.75
N LEU A 106 1.18 -1.44 6.62
CA LEU A 106 0.84 -1.75 8.01
C LEU A 106 1.94 -1.27 8.97
N ASN A 107 1.54 -1.06 10.22
CA ASN A 107 2.46 -0.95 11.35
C ASN A 107 2.63 -2.35 11.95
N VAL A 108 3.83 -2.91 11.94
CA VAL A 108 4.14 -4.18 12.60
C VAL A 108 5.00 -3.89 13.82
N SER A 109 4.48 -4.19 15.00
CA SER A 109 5.18 -4.04 16.28
C SER A 109 5.69 -5.38 16.78
N TYR A 110 6.84 -5.36 17.46
CA TYR A 110 7.54 -6.54 17.98
C TYR A 110 8.05 -6.29 19.39
N ALA A 111 8.02 -7.34 20.20
CA ALA A 111 8.70 -7.41 21.48
C ALA A 111 9.18 -8.85 21.73
N ASP A 112 10.25 -9.03 22.50
CA ASP A 112 10.72 -10.37 22.90
C ASP A 112 11.16 -10.47 24.36
N LYS A 113 11.43 -11.72 24.79
CA LYS A 113 11.85 -12.07 26.15
C LYS A 113 13.20 -11.48 26.57
N ASN A 114 14.01 -11.01 25.62
CA ASN A 114 15.29 -10.36 25.92
C ASN A 114 15.12 -8.85 26.13
N GLY A 115 13.88 -8.35 26.10
CA GLY A 115 13.55 -6.95 26.29
C GLY A 115 13.70 -6.10 25.02
N ASN A 116 13.88 -6.71 23.84
CA ASN A 116 13.89 -5.93 22.61
C ASN A 116 12.47 -5.46 22.28
N ILE A 117 12.36 -4.24 21.78
CA ILE A 117 11.15 -3.71 21.14
C ILE A 117 11.49 -3.17 19.76
N ALA A 118 10.60 -3.40 18.80
CA ALA A 118 10.79 -2.89 17.45
C ALA A 118 9.46 -2.55 16.78
N TRP A 119 9.55 -1.76 15.73
CA TRP A 119 8.47 -1.47 14.82
C TRP A 119 8.99 -1.29 13.40
N TRP A 120 8.21 -1.77 12.43
CA TRP A 120 8.42 -1.55 11.01
C TRP A 120 7.15 -1.03 10.36
N SER A 121 7.28 0.01 9.55
CA SER A 121 6.30 0.35 8.52
C SER A 121 6.49 -0.59 7.35
N VAL A 122 5.57 -1.52 7.14
CA VAL A 122 5.65 -2.50 6.04
C VAL A 122 4.81 -2.03 4.86
N GLY A 123 4.97 -2.70 3.72
CA GLY A 123 4.40 -2.28 2.45
C GLY A 123 5.42 -1.59 1.54
N ARG A 124 5.14 -1.61 0.23
CA ARG A 124 5.95 -0.94 -0.78
C ARG A 124 5.51 0.50 -0.99
N PHE A 125 6.49 1.39 -1.02
CA PHE A 125 6.31 2.78 -1.43
C PHE A 125 6.64 2.92 -2.92
N PRO A 126 5.65 3.23 -3.78
CA PRO A 126 5.88 3.42 -5.22
C PRO A 126 6.69 4.68 -5.50
N ILE A 127 7.68 4.53 -6.39
CA ILE A 127 8.51 5.62 -6.92
C ILE A 127 7.89 6.10 -8.23
N ARG A 128 7.77 7.43 -8.36
CA ARG A 128 7.28 8.11 -9.56
C ARG A 128 8.23 9.24 -9.93
N LYS A 129 8.07 9.83 -11.12
CA LYS A 129 8.85 11.02 -11.50
C LYS A 129 8.48 12.19 -10.57
N LYS A 130 9.45 13.05 -10.23
CA LYS A 130 9.27 14.17 -9.27
C LYS A 130 8.12 15.13 -9.59
N LYS A 131 7.75 15.26 -10.87
CA LYS A 131 6.65 16.12 -11.34
C LYS A 131 5.25 15.51 -11.15
N THR A 132 5.16 14.21 -10.87
CA THR A 132 3.88 13.50 -10.76
C THR A 132 3.12 13.96 -9.52
N ASN A 133 1.85 14.34 -9.68
CA ASN A 133 0.99 14.75 -8.58
C ASN A 133 -0.08 13.68 -8.31
N THR A 134 0.21 12.81 -7.35
CA THR A 134 -0.62 11.67 -6.91
C THR A 134 -1.98 12.07 -6.30
N ARG A 135 -2.22 13.38 -6.07
CA ARG A 135 -3.51 13.90 -5.59
C ARG A 135 -4.53 14.14 -6.72
N LYS A 136 -4.16 13.84 -7.97
CA LYS A 136 -5.01 13.95 -9.15
C LYS A 136 -5.18 12.59 -9.82
N ILE A 137 -6.14 12.50 -10.74
CA ILE A 137 -6.17 11.43 -11.73
C ILE A 137 -4.98 11.66 -12.68
N LEU A 138 -4.12 10.65 -12.78
CA LEU A 138 -2.88 10.64 -13.57
C LEU A 138 -3.18 10.26 -15.03
N ASN A 139 -2.29 10.60 -15.95
CA ASN A 139 -2.41 10.31 -17.37
C ASN A 139 -1.82 8.94 -17.71
N GLY A 140 -2.68 7.93 -17.90
CA GLY A 140 -2.28 6.57 -18.27
C GLY A 140 -1.73 6.43 -19.69
N ALA A 141 -2.01 7.39 -20.58
CA ALA A 141 -1.54 7.33 -21.96
C ALA A 141 -0.09 7.82 -22.16
N SER A 142 0.43 8.61 -21.23
CA SER A 142 1.71 9.31 -21.39
C SER A 142 2.94 8.48 -21.05
N GLY A 143 2.85 7.59 -20.04
CA GLY A 143 4.01 6.96 -19.42
C GLY A 143 4.83 7.89 -18.50
N GLU A 144 4.47 9.17 -18.39
CA GLU A 144 5.22 10.16 -17.63
C GLU A 144 4.90 10.16 -16.14
N GLU A 145 3.80 9.53 -15.75
CA GLU A 145 3.28 9.48 -14.38
C GLU A 145 3.23 8.06 -13.81
N ASP A 146 3.77 7.09 -14.56
CA ASP A 146 3.82 5.69 -14.18
C ASP A 146 4.69 5.48 -12.92
N VAL A 147 4.35 4.44 -12.16
CA VAL A 147 5.24 3.90 -11.14
C VAL A 147 6.43 3.23 -11.82
N ILE A 148 7.64 3.72 -11.51
CA ILE A 148 8.90 3.26 -12.13
C ILE A 148 9.68 2.29 -11.23
N GLY A 149 9.17 2.00 -10.04
CA GLY A 149 9.79 1.09 -9.09
C GLY A 149 9.23 1.27 -7.69
N TYR A 150 9.87 0.63 -6.73
CA TYR A 150 9.50 0.71 -5.32
C TYR A 150 10.74 0.98 -4.47
N ILE A 151 10.56 1.72 -3.39
CA ILE A 151 11.61 1.88 -2.39
C ILE A 151 11.95 0.50 -1.80
N PRO A 152 13.24 0.15 -1.66
CA PRO A 152 13.62 -1.11 -1.03
C PRO A 152 13.24 -1.10 0.45
N PHE A 153 12.78 -2.25 0.97
CA PHE A 153 12.34 -2.38 2.36
C PHE A 153 13.37 -1.92 3.39
N SER A 154 14.67 -2.04 3.10
CA SER A 154 15.74 -1.57 3.97
C SER A 154 15.68 -0.07 4.31
N GLN A 155 14.98 0.72 3.49
CA GLN A 155 14.77 2.15 3.71
C GLN A 155 13.43 2.48 4.38
N ASN A 156 12.51 1.52 4.52
CA ASN A 156 11.23 1.76 5.17
C ASN A 156 11.42 2.31 6.59
N PRO A 157 10.51 3.18 7.08
CA PRO A 157 10.54 3.64 8.46
C PRO A 157 10.54 2.46 9.43
N LYS A 158 11.46 2.49 10.39
CA LYS A 158 11.55 1.50 11.46
C LYS A 158 12.16 2.10 12.71
N LEU A 159 11.86 1.50 13.85
CA LEU A 159 12.45 1.80 15.15
C LEU A 159 12.84 0.48 15.81
N ILE A 160 14.02 0.42 16.40
CA ILE A 160 14.52 -0.75 17.12
C ILE A 160 15.17 -0.23 18.40
N ASN A 161 14.69 -0.69 19.56
CA ASN A 161 15.21 -0.35 20.88
C ASN A 161 15.50 1.16 21.06
N PRO A 162 14.53 2.06 20.84
CA PRO A 162 14.76 3.48 21.04
C PRO A 162 15.12 3.77 22.51
N PRO A 163 16.02 4.74 22.78
CA PRO A 163 16.49 5.03 24.14
C PRO A 163 15.37 5.46 25.09
N GLU A 164 14.28 6.01 24.57
CA GLU A 164 13.09 6.38 25.34
C GLU A 164 12.27 5.16 25.81
N GLY A 165 12.54 3.97 25.28
CA GLY A 165 11.82 2.73 25.62
C GLY A 165 10.36 2.70 25.16
N ILE A 166 9.95 3.64 24.30
CA ILE A 166 8.58 3.78 23.82
C ILE A 166 8.57 3.71 22.30
N ILE A 167 7.75 2.82 21.76
CA ILE A 167 7.36 2.79 20.36
C ILE A 167 5.85 2.92 20.31
N LEU A 168 5.35 3.82 19.48
CA LEU A 168 3.92 4.11 19.37
C LEU A 168 3.50 4.27 17.93
N THR A 169 2.36 3.69 17.59
CA THR A 169 1.68 3.95 16.33
C THR A 169 0.20 4.22 16.59
N ALA A 170 -0.35 5.21 15.89
CA ALA A 170 -1.76 5.57 15.96
C ALA A 170 -2.22 6.15 14.63
N ASN A 171 -1.80 5.53 13.52
CA ASN A 171 -2.10 5.94 12.13
C ASN A 171 -1.67 7.37 11.74
N HIS A 172 -0.90 8.05 12.58
CA HIS A 172 -0.28 9.33 12.26
C HIS A 172 0.93 9.11 11.35
N LEU A 173 1.31 10.17 10.63
CA LEU A 173 2.47 10.17 9.75
C LEU A 173 3.75 9.88 10.55
N PRO A 174 4.58 8.90 10.14
CA PRO A 174 5.89 8.69 10.76
C PRO A 174 6.76 9.94 10.67
N THR A 175 7.54 10.22 11.71
CA THR A 175 8.50 11.34 11.73
C THR A 175 9.72 11.10 10.83
N TYR A 176 9.88 9.89 10.31
CA TYR A 176 10.99 9.47 9.46
C TYR A 176 10.80 9.90 8.00
N GLU A 177 11.85 10.47 7.41
CA GLU A 177 11.90 10.74 5.97
C GLU A 177 12.61 9.62 5.23
N LEU A 178 11.97 9.14 4.17
CA LEU A 178 12.53 8.15 3.27
C LEU A 178 13.61 8.80 2.41
N LYS A 179 14.82 8.26 2.42
CA LYS A 179 15.98 8.84 1.72
C LYS A 179 15.67 9.02 0.22
N GLY A 180 15.75 10.26 -0.27
CA GLY A 180 15.49 10.58 -1.68
C GLY A 180 14.01 10.56 -2.10
N TYR A 181 13.09 10.22 -1.19
CA TYR A 181 11.65 10.21 -1.40
C TYR A 181 10.93 11.29 -0.58
N GLY A 182 11.47 11.63 0.59
CA GLY A 182 10.86 12.57 1.53
C GLY A 182 9.84 11.87 2.43
N LYS A 183 8.81 12.60 2.84
CA LYS A 183 7.77 12.06 3.71
C LYS A 183 6.86 11.09 2.95
N PRO A 184 6.50 9.94 3.54
CA PRO A 184 5.48 9.06 2.98
C PRO A 184 4.18 9.81 2.65
N GLU A 185 3.75 9.76 1.39
CA GLU A 185 2.45 10.30 0.99
C GLU A 185 1.33 9.33 1.40
N GLY A 186 0.22 9.86 1.91
CA GLY A 186 -0.91 9.04 2.32
C GLY A 186 -1.97 9.82 3.08
N TYR A 187 -3.09 9.14 3.36
CA TYR A 187 -4.13 9.63 4.24
C TYR A 187 -3.79 9.27 5.69
N TRP A 188 -3.00 10.13 6.32
CA TRP A 188 -2.58 9.97 7.71
C TRP A 188 -3.61 10.60 8.64
N GLN A 189 -3.82 9.97 9.79
CA GLN A 189 -4.63 10.56 10.86
C GLN A 189 -3.84 11.65 11.58
N GLU A 190 -4.56 12.55 12.23
CA GLU A 190 -3.95 13.56 13.09
C GLU A 190 -3.13 12.91 14.22
N SER A 191 -2.16 13.67 14.73
CA SER A 191 -1.22 13.18 15.75
C SER A 191 -1.80 13.15 17.17
N ASP A 192 -3.03 13.61 17.38
CA ASP A 192 -3.71 13.77 18.67
C ASP A 192 -3.73 12.48 19.52
N ARG A 193 -4.17 11.36 18.94
CA ARG A 193 -4.18 10.06 19.62
C ARG A 193 -2.77 9.61 19.99
N GLY A 194 -1.84 9.77 19.05
CA GLY A 194 -0.43 9.43 19.27
C GLY A 194 0.17 10.25 20.41
N ARG A 195 0.00 11.57 20.35
CA ARG A 195 0.46 12.51 21.37
C ARG A 195 -0.13 12.16 22.74
N ARG A 196 -1.43 11.90 22.83
CA ARG A 196 -2.08 11.57 24.10
C ARG A 196 -1.53 10.29 24.71
N ILE A 197 -1.31 9.25 23.91
CA ILE A 197 -0.73 7.99 24.41
C ILE A 197 0.71 8.23 24.87
N TYR A 198 1.52 8.96 24.09
CA TYR A 198 2.89 9.30 24.46
C TYR A 198 2.94 10.06 25.78
N GLU A 199 2.14 11.11 25.95
CA GLU A 199 2.04 11.88 27.21
C GLU A 199 1.76 10.98 28.42
N LEU A 200 0.80 10.04 28.30
CA LEU A 200 0.44 9.12 29.38
C LEU A 200 1.56 8.13 29.70
N LEU A 201 2.28 7.64 28.68
CA LEU A 201 3.41 6.72 28.87
C LEU A 201 4.63 7.43 29.46
N SER A 202 4.92 8.66 29.02
CA SER A 202 6.06 9.46 29.52
C SER A 202 5.88 9.97 30.94
N GLN A 203 4.64 10.12 31.44
CA GLN A 203 4.36 10.54 32.82
C GLN A 203 4.53 9.41 33.85
N LYS A 204 4.47 8.14 33.41
CA LYS A 204 4.74 7.03 34.31
C LYS A 204 6.24 6.97 34.56
N LYS A 205 6.66 7.07 35.84
CA LYS A 205 8.01 6.59 36.22
C LYS A 205 8.12 5.18 35.69
N ILE A 206 9.11 4.92 34.84
CA ILE A 206 9.43 3.60 34.31
C ILE A 206 9.89 2.76 35.50
N GLY A 207 8.94 2.21 36.26
CA GLY A 207 9.17 1.09 37.16
C GLY A 207 9.47 -0.16 36.33
N PRO A 208 9.91 -1.26 36.95
CA PRO A 208 10.17 -2.49 36.22
C PRO A 208 8.85 -2.97 35.60
N TRP A 209 8.67 -2.71 34.31
CA TRP A 209 7.65 -3.35 33.49
C TRP A 209 8.11 -4.78 33.26
N THR A 210 7.88 -5.62 34.26
CA THR A 210 7.99 -7.07 34.16
C THR A 210 6.59 -7.58 34.43
N ILE A 211 5.97 -8.15 33.41
CA ILE A 211 4.90 -9.14 33.59
C ILE A 211 5.61 -10.50 33.67
#